data_AF-A0A914FM87-F1
#
_entry.id   AF-A0A914FM87-F1
#
_cell.length_a   1.000
_cell.length_b   1.000
_cell.length_c   1.000
_cell.angle_alpha   90.00
_cell.angle_beta   90.00
_cell.angle_gamma   90.00
#
_symmetry.space_group_name_H-M   'P 1'
#
loop_
_entity.id
_entity.type
_entity.pdbx_description
1 polymer ?
#
loop_
_entity_poly.entity_id
_entity_poly.type
_entity_poly.pdbx_seq_one_letter_code
_entity_poly.pdbx_strand_id
1 'polypeptide(L)'
;MDWMYGTEADEWSDWLPEDSLTTVRFNGCYMKKLFPGLRLISLNNILGNPYNVFLYINQTDPDGTMTWLISQLLEAEKAGDKVQIVAHIPGGSMESLEGWSLNYYKAVNRFEDTIVAQFFGHTHSEELNVYYEDLEDPKSRPTAVVYSAGSVTPNYAFNPSYRIYTIDGNYPGSSYQILDWESHFLNLTTANANPDAPTNWEILYPSVKEQYDLNSLSPSEWSNLIIKMVTNDTLYSNYHKNRYRRDHVICHSDCRRNTLCTMRIGHHTSKMCNDIHPKNGINGKYAVEKEVLVKEKETLKMPKINSINDVMIIFEEAVKRVKMTVKDGSKCPV
;
A
#
# COMPACT_ATOMS: atom_id res chain seq x y z
N MET A 1 14.16 -21.65 1.16
CA MET A 1 12.79 -21.98 1.65
C MET A 1 12.09 -22.77 0.56
N ASP A 2 12.59 -23.97 0.31
CA ASP A 2 12.51 -24.55 -1.05
C ASP A 2 11.13 -25.13 -1.35
N TRP A 3 10.41 -25.59 -0.33
CA TRP A 3 9.04 -26.08 -0.47
C TRP A 3 8.07 -24.97 -0.89
N MET A 4 8.22 -23.75 -0.35
CA MET A 4 7.30 -22.64 -0.61
C MET A 4 7.66 -21.94 -1.92
N TYR A 5 8.89 -21.42 -2.04
CA TYR A 5 9.33 -20.74 -3.26
C TYR A 5 9.33 -21.65 -4.49
N GLY A 6 9.60 -22.96 -4.29
CA GLY A 6 9.49 -23.95 -5.35
C GLY A 6 8.06 -24.08 -5.88
N THR A 7 7.09 -24.20 -4.96
CA THR A 7 5.66 -24.26 -5.31
C THR A 7 5.19 -22.95 -5.95
N GLU A 8 5.55 -21.79 -5.39
CA GLU A 8 5.19 -20.48 -5.96
C GLU A 8 5.71 -20.31 -7.38
N ALA A 9 6.95 -20.70 -7.65
CA ALA A 9 7.51 -20.64 -9.00
C ALA A 9 6.80 -21.61 -9.98
N ASP A 10 6.33 -22.77 -9.52
CA ASP A 10 5.56 -23.69 -10.34
C ASP A 10 4.18 -23.10 -10.68
N GLU A 11 3.45 -22.60 -9.68
CA GLU A 11 2.11 -22.04 -9.83
C GLU A 11 2.09 -20.70 -10.61
N TRP A 12 3.17 -19.90 -10.52
CA TRP A 12 3.26 -18.61 -11.22
C TRP A 12 3.98 -18.68 -12.57
N SER A 13 4.36 -19.88 -13.02
CA SER A 13 5.09 -20.10 -14.28
C SER A 13 4.33 -19.57 -15.50
N ASP A 14 3.00 -19.64 -15.50
CA ASP A 14 2.16 -19.08 -16.58
C ASP A 14 2.18 -17.53 -16.63
N TRP A 15 2.57 -16.87 -15.53
CA TRP A 15 2.55 -15.42 -15.42
C TRP A 15 3.93 -14.78 -15.47
N LEU A 16 5.00 -15.52 -15.21
CA LEU A 16 6.36 -15.01 -15.08
C LEU A 16 7.27 -15.57 -16.18
N PRO A 17 8.25 -14.78 -16.66
CA PRO A 17 9.25 -15.29 -17.59
C PRO A 17 10.19 -16.27 -16.87
N GLU A 18 10.79 -17.19 -17.62
CA GLU A 18 11.63 -18.29 -17.09
C GLU A 18 12.81 -17.78 -16.23
N ASP A 19 13.44 -16.68 -16.63
CA ASP A 19 14.54 -16.06 -15.88
C ASP A 19 14.10 -15.53 -14.50
N SER A 20 12.85 -15.04 -14.39
CA SER A 20 12.26 -14.65 -13.11
C SER A 20 12.05 -15.83 -12.18
N LEU A 21 11.63 -17.00 -12.70
CA LEU A 21 11.37 -18.18 -11.88
C LEU A 21 12.60 -18.64 -11.11
N THR A 22 13.79 -18.46 -11.67
CA THR A 22 15.06 -18.76 -10.98
C THR A 22 15.23 -17.87 -9.73
N THR A 23 14.87 -16.58 -9.83
CA THR A 23 14.96 -15.65 -8.69
C THR A 23 13.86 -15.94 -7.66
N VAL A 24 12.64 -16.27 -8.11
CA VAL A 24 11.54 -16.68 -7.22
C VAL A 24 11.98 -17.86 -6.36
N ARG A 25 12.53 -18.92 -6.97
CA ARG A 25 13.00 -20.10 -6.24
C ARG A 25 14.10 -19.80 -5.23
N PHE A 26 14.93 -18.78 -5.50
CA PHE A 26 16.05 -18.41 -4.66
C PHE A 26 15.61 -17.58 -3.44
N ASN A 27 14.98 -16.43 -3.66
CA ASN A 27 14.65 -15.47 -2.59
C ASN A 27 13.22 -14.93 -2.63
N GLY A 28 12.34 -15.50 -3.46
CA GLY A 28 10.94 -15.08 -3.59
C GLY A 28 10.74 -13.74 -4.31
N CYS A 29 11.80 -13.14 -4.85
CA CYS A 29 11.70 -11.91 -5.63
C CYS A 29 11.60 -12.20 -7.13
N TYR A 30 11.07 -11.25 -7.91
CA TYR A 30 11.13 -11.32 -9.36
C TYR A 30 11.03 -9.95 -10.02
N MET A 31 11.48 -9.85 -11.28
CA MET A 31 11.29 -8.67 -12.12
C MET A 31 10.64 -9.08 -13.43
N LYS A 32 9.53 -8.42 -13.79
CA LYS A 32 8.86 -8.63 -15.07
C LYS A 32 8.75 -7.32 -15.84
N LYS A 33 9.12 -7.33 -17.12
CA LYS A 33 8.76 -6.24 -18.04
C LYS A 33 7.27 -6.32 -18.33
N LEU A 34 6.51 -5.31 -17.93
CA LEU A 34 5.06 -5.26 -18.17
C LEU A 34 4.77 -4.68 -19.56
N PHE A 35 5.45 -3.59 -19.90
CA PHE A 35 5.34 -2.88 -21.18
C PHE A 35 6.72 -2.35 -21.60
N PRO A 36 6.91 -1.92 -22.85
CA PRO A 36 8.11 -1.17 -23.23
C PRO A 36 8.29 0.05 -22.32
N GLY A 37 9.44 0.19 -21.67
CA GLY A 37 9.67 1.29 -20.72
C GLY A 37 9.14 1.04 -19.30
N LEU A 38 8.56 -0.12 -18.97
CA LEU A 38 8.03 -0.40 -17.63
C LEU A 38 8.43 -1.78 -17.10
N ARG A 39 9.07 -1.78 -15.92
CA ARG A 39 9.40 -2.98 -15.14
C ARG A 39 8.58 -3.02 -13.86
N LEU A 40 8.07 -4.19 -13.52
CA LEU A 40 7.52 -4.53 -12.22
C LEU A 40 8.58 -5.30 -11.44
N ILE A 41 8.87 -4.87 -10.21
CA ILE A 41 9.70 -5.60 -9.27
C ILE A 41 8.82 -6.06 -8.11
N SER A 42 8.73 -7.37 -7.91
CA SER A 42 8.17 -7.95 -6.70
C SER A 42 9.29 -8.22 -5.71
N LEU A 43 9.23 -7.55 -4.57
CA LEU A 43 10.25 -7.60 -3.53
C LEU A 43 9.75 -8.40 -2.34
N ASN A 44 10.50 -9.44 -1.99
CA ASN A 44 10.27 -10.21 -0.78
C ASN A 44 10.86 -9.49 0.45
N ASN A 45 10.07 -8.59 1.04
CA ASN A 45 10.51 -7.78 2.16
C ASN A 45 10.31 -8.44 3.54
N ILE A 46 9.88 -9.72 3.61
CA ILE A 46 9.94 -10.51 4.86
C ILE A 46 11.40 -10.74 5.31
N LEU A 47 12.34 -10.64 4.36
CA LEU A 47 13.78 -10.72 4.60
C LEU A 47 14.33 -9.49 5.34
N GLY A 48 13.51 -8.46 5.53
CA GLY A 48 13.80 -7.33 6.42
C GLY A 48 13.01 -7.32 7.71
N ASN A 49 12.14 -8.31 7.98
CA ASN A 49 11.17 -8.25 9.07
C ASN A 49 11.76 -8.79 10.40
N PRO A 50 11.61 -8.07 11.53
CA PRO A 50 12.18 -8.50 12.81
C PRO A 50 11.53 -9.76 13.41
N TYR A 51 10.32 -10.15 12.96
CA TYR A 51 9.67 -11.40 13.35
C TYR A 51 10.16 -12.61 12.54
N ASN A 52 10.96 -12.39 11.49
CA ASN A 52 11.61 -13.47 10.77
C ASN A 52 12.80 -14.00 11.60
N VAL A 53 12.55 -15.07 12.36
CA VAL A 53 13.52 -15.68 13.28
C VAL A 53 14.82 -16.14 12.60
N PHE A 54 14.81 -16.43 11.29
CA PHE A 54 16.02 -16.83 10.56
C PHE A 54 17.05 -15.70 10.47
N LEU A 55 16.60 -14.44 10.55
CA LEU A 55 17.47 -13.26 10.49
C LEU A 55 18.34 -13.09 11.74
N TYR A 56 18.06 -13.80 12.84
CA TYR A 56 18.90 -13.79 14.03
C TYR A 56 20.28 -14.44 13.78
N ILE A 57 20.41 -15.25 12.73
CA ILE A 57 21.69 -15.82 12.31
C ILE A 57 22.54 -14.75 11.62
N ASN A 58 21.94 -14.05 10.64
CA ASN A 58 22.58 -12.97 9.91
C ASN A 58 21.52 -12.01 9.33
N GLN A 59 21.64 -10.72 9.64
CA GLN A 59 20.75 -9.66 9.16
C GLN A 59 21.33 -8.88 7.98
N THR A 60 22.59 -9.13 7.61
CA THR A 60 23.25 -8.42 6.52
C THR A 60 22.75 -8.93 5.18
N ASP A 61 21.95 -8.10 4.53
CA ASP A 61 21.36 -8.31 3.19
C ASP A 61 20.97 -9.79 2.91
N PRO A 62 19.95 -10.33 3.61
CA PRO A 62 19.58 -11.72 3.49
C PRO A 62 19.27 -12.10 2.04
N ASP A 63 19.91 -13.18 1.58
CA ASP A 63 19.89 -13.68 0.21
C ASP A 63 20.28 -12.64 -0.86
N GLY A 64 21.06 -11.61 -0.48
CA GLY A 64 21.50 -10.54 -1.38
C GLY A 64 20.36 -9.71 -1.94
N THR A 65 19.21 -9.68 -1.28
CA THR A 65 17.95 -9.15 -1.81
C THR A 65 17.98 -7.65 -2.07
N MET A 66 18.58 -6.86 -1.16
CA MET A 66 18.78 -5.42 -1.35
C MET A 66 19.79 -5.14 -2.47
N THR A 67 20.88 -5.90 -2.51
CA THR A 67 21.86 -5.82 -3.61
C THR A 67 21.19 -6.12 -4.96
N TRP A 68 20.36 -7.17 -5.01
CA TRP A 68 19.58 -7.52 -6.19
C TRP A 68 18.62 -6.40 -6.59
N LEU A 69 17.85 -5.83 -5.66
CA LEU A 69 16.94 -4.71 -5.93
C LEU A 69 17.69 -3.52 -6.55
N ILE A 70 18.80 -3.10 -5.93
CA ILE A 70 19.62 -1.98 -6.42
C ILE A 70 20.16 -2.27 -7.83
N SER A 71 20.56 -3.51 -8.12
CA SER A 71 20.99 -3.90 -9.46
C SER A 71 19.85 -3.77 -10.49
N GLN A 72 18.63 -4.19 -10.14
CA GLN A 72 17.47 -4.09 -11.03
C GLN A 72 17.10 -2.62 -11.31
N LEU A 73 17.13 -1.78 -10.28
CA LEU A 73 16.87 -0.34 -10.39
C LEU A 73 17.93 0.36 -11.26
N LEU A 74 19.21 0.02 -11.07
CA LEU A 74 20.30 0.57 -11.88
C LEU A 74 20.17 0.17 -13.36
N GLU A 75 19.84 -1.10 -13.64
CA GLU A 75 19.61 -1.55 -15.01
C GLU A 75 18.34 -0.97 -15.65
N ALA A 76 17.35 -0.57 -14.84
CA ALA A 76 16.18 0.17 -15.32
C ALA A 76 16.56 1.62 -15.67
N GLU A 77 17.27 2.31 -14.77
CA GLU A 77 17.78 3.67 -14.97
C GLU A 77 18.63 3.77 -16.25
N LYS A 78 19.59 2.84 -16.44
CA LYS A 78 20.44 2.79 -17.66
C LYS A 78 19.64 2.59 -18.94
N ALA A 79 18.54 1.84 -18.86
CA ALA A 79 17.67 1.58 -20.00
C ALA A 79 16.63 2.70 -20.24
N GLY A 80 16.49 3.64 -19.30
CA GLY A 80 15.42 4.63 -19.31
C GLY A 80 14.04 4.05 -18.96
N ASP A 81 13.99 2.84 -18.40
CA ASP A 81 12.74 2.20 -17.99
C ASP A 81 12.26 2.78 -16.65
N LYS A 82 10.94 2.85 -16.46
CA LYS A 82 10.29 3.12 -15.17
C LYS A 82 10.06 1.83 -14.39
N VAL A 83 9.97 1.96 -13.06
CA VAL A 83 9.83 0.83 -12.15
C VAL A 83 8.62 1.01 -11.24
N GLN A 84 7.81 -0.04 -11.17
CA GLN A 84 6.79 -0.22 -10.13
C GLN A 84 7.26 -1.30 -9.17
N ILE A 85 7.21 -1.02 -7.86
CA ILE A 85 7.56 -1.99 -6.83
C ILE A 85 6.26 -2.51 -6.19
N VAL A 86 6.15 -3.83 -6.08
CA VAL A 86 5.13 -4.49 -5.25
C VAL A 86 5.85 -5.24 -4.12
N ALA A 87 5.35 -5.10 -2.90
CA ALA A 87 5.86 -5.83 -1.74
C ALA A 87 4.78 -5.94 -0.65
N HIS A 88 5.03 -6.68 0.42
CA HIS A 88 4.00 -6.92 1.43
C HIS A 88 3.97 -5.84 2.53
N ILE A 89 5.08 -5.71 3.29
CA ILE A 89 5.15 -4.89 4.51
C ILE A 89 5.57 -3.43 4.19
N PRO A 90 4.74 -2.40 4.42
CA PRO A 90 5.09 -1.03 4.05
C PRO A 90 6.26 -0.47 4.87
N GLY A 91 7.01 0.45 4.25
CA GLY A 91 8.02 1.25 4.93
C GLY A 91 7.43 2.13 6.02
N GLY A 92 8.26 2.66 6.93
CA GLY A 92 7.79 3.42 8.10
C GLY A 92 7.24 2.56 9.24
N SER A 93 6.98 1.27 8.99
CA SER A 93 6.62 0.30 10.01
C SER A 93 7.79 -0.02 10.94
N MET A 94 7.49 -0.28 12.22
CA MET A 94 8.44 -0.90 13.16
C MET A 94 8.74 -2.36 12.81
N GLU A 95 8.01 -2.94 11.86
CA GLU A 95 8.21 -4.30 11.35
C GLU A 95 9.26 -4.39 10.23
N SER A 96 10.28 -3.54 10.31
CA SER A 96 11.43 -3.55 9.42
C SER A 96 12.69 -3.29 10.24
N LEU A 97 13.67 -4.19 10.13
CA LEU A 97 14.98 -4.06 10.76
C LEU A 97 15.65 -2.76 10.31
N GLU A 98 16.33 -2.07 11.23
CA GLU A 98 16.92 -0.75 10.98
C GLU A 98 17.82 -0.73 9.74
N GLY A 99 18.74 -1.69 9.63
CA GLY A 99 19.63 -1.79 8.47
C GLY A 99 18.88 -1.99 7.15
N TRP A 100 17.81 -2.78 7.16
CA TRP A 100 17.01 -3.02 5.96
C TRP A 100 16.21 -1.77 5.57
N SER A 101 15.48 -1.20 6.54
CA SER A 101 14.66 0.01 6.39
C SER A 101 15.48 1.18 5.85
N LEU A 102 16.65 1.44 6.44
CA LEU A 102 17.53 2.53 6.04
C LEU A 102 18.09 2.36 4.62
N ASN A 103 18.49 1.14 4.25
CA ASN A 103 19.01 0.88 2.91
C ASN A 103 17.91 0.95 1.83
N TYR A 104 16.72 0.44 2.13
CA TYR A 104 15.57 0.60 1.24
C TYR A 104 15.23 2.08 1.05
N TYR A 105 15.22 2.87 2.14
CA TYR A 105 14.97 4.32 2.09
C TYR A 105 15.97 5.05 1.20
N LYS A 106 17.26 4.75 1.35
CA LYS A 106 18.31 5.33 0.50
C LYS A 106 18.19 4.91 -0.95
N ALA A 107 17.83 3.65 -1.23
CA ALA A 107 17.61 3.17 -2.59
C ALA A 107 16.43 3.91 -3.25
N VAL A 108 15.30 4.03 -2.55
CA VAL A 108 14.13 4.76 -3.05
C VAL A 108 14.49 6.21 -3.39
N ASN A 109 15.19 6.92 -2.50
CA ASN A 109 15.63 8.30 -2.77
C ASN A 109 16.65 8.39 -3.92
N ARG A 110 17.61 7.47 -4.02
CA ARG A 110 18.59 7.47 -5.12
C ARG A 110 17.93 7.26 -6.47
N PHE A 111 16.87 6.45 -6.53
CA PHE A 111 16.18 6.10 -7.76
C PHE A 111 14.80 6.78 -7.88
N GLU A 112 14.62 7.97 -7.29
CA GLU A 112 13.33 8.69 -7.26
C GLU A 112 12.77 8.98 -8.66
N ASP A 113 13.64 9.20 -9.65
CA ASP A 113 13.23 9.40 -11.06
C ASP A 113 12.89 8.09 -11.80
N THR A 114 13.33 6.95 -11.27
CA THR A 114 13.14 5.62 -11.88
C THR A 114 11.94 4.89 -11.27
N ILE A 115 11.73 4.99 -9.96
CA ILE A 115 10.60 4.36 -9.25
C ILE A 115 9.38 5.27 -9.34
N VAL A 116 8.35 4.82 -10.06
CA VAL A 116 7.15 5.64 -10.35
C VAL A 116 5.93 5.23 -9.54
N ALA A 117 5.94 4.05 -8.92
CA ALA A 117 4.91 3.62 -7.97
C ALA A 117 5.41 2.52 -7.03
N GLN A 118 4.83 2.48 -5.83
CA GLN A 118 5.11 1.49 -4.80
C GLN A 118 3.79 1.02 -4.18
N PHE A 119 3.45 -0.26 -4.37
CA PHE A 119 2.19 -0.87 -3.93
C PHE A 119 2.43 -1.93 -2.86
N PHE A 120 1.82 -1.73 -1.70
CA PHE A 120 2.03 -2.51 -0.49
C PHE A 120 0.70 -2.94 0.14
N GLY A 121 0.78 -3.74 1.21
CA GLY A 121 -0.38 -4.19 1.98
C GLY A 121 -0.03 -4.39 3.46
N HIS A 122 -0.22 -5.61 3.97
CA HIS A 122 0.11 -6.06 5.34
C HIS A 122 -0.70 -5.41 6.49
N THR A 123 -0.88 -4.09 6.46
CA THR A 123 -1.53 -3.34 7.55
C THR A 123 -3.05 -3.54 7.60
N HIS A 124 -3.63 -4.10 6.54
CA HIS A 124 -5.07 -4.32 6.33
C HIS A 124 -5.91 -3.03 6.24
N SER A 125 -5.32 -1.88 6.50
CA SER A 125 -5.98 -0.56 6.50
C SER A 125 -5.52 0.27 5.29
N GLU A 126 -6.29 1.28 4.89
CA GLU A 126 -5.81 2.17 3.82
C GLU A 126 -4.76 3.11 4.39
N GLU A 127 -3.52 2.97 3.93
CA GLU A 127 -2.40 3.76 4.40
C GLU A 127 -1.53 4.26 3.25
N LEU A 128 -0.70 5.23 3.57
CA LEU A 128 0.39 5.67 2.72
C LEU A 128 1.55 6.12 3.60
N ASN A 129 2.75 6.12 3.05
CA ASN A 129 3.97 6.58 3.73
C ASN A 129 4.75 7.48 2.77
N VAL A 130 4.95 8.74 3.18
CA VAL A 130 5.72 9.73 2.40
C VAL A 130 7.20 9.62 2.76
N TYR A 131 8.04 9.65 1.73
CA TYR A 131 9.49 9.68 1.81
C TYR A 131 9.98 11.11 1.58
N TYR A 132 11.12 11.42 2.18
CA TYR A 132 11.72 12.74 2.21
C TYR A 132 13.22 12.63 1.89
N GLU A 133 13.79 13.71 1.37
CA GLU A 133 15.21 13.77 1.03
C GLU A 133 16.10 13.58 2.28
N ASP A 134 15.74 14.26 3.38
CA ASP A 134 16.31 14.01 4.70
C ASP A 134 15.31 13.19 5.52
N LEU A 135 15.74 11.99 5.91
CA LEU A 135 14.92 11.06 6.68
C LEU A 135 14.55 11.58 8.08
N GLU A 136 15.24 12.61 8.59
CA GLU A 136 15.02 13.17 9.93
C GLU A 136 14.45 14.61 9.93
N ASP A 137 14.31 15.26 8.77
CA ASP A 137 13.78 16.62 8.66
C ASP A 137 12.43 16.65 7.89
N PRO A 138 11.30 16.89 8.59
CA PRO A 138 9.98 16.98 7.95
C PRO A 138 9.81 18.22 7.05
N LYS A 139 10.79 19.14 7.03
CA LYS A 139 10.81 20.30 6.12
C LYS A 139 11.61 20.03 4.84
N SER A 140 12.32 18.92 4.77
CA SER A 140 13.02 18.53 3.54
C SER A 140 12.03 18.18 2.43
N ARG A 141 12.53 18.06 1.20
CA ARG A 141 11.69 17.82 0.02
C ARG A 141 11.09 16.41 0.07
N PRO A 142 9.77 16.22 -0.10
CA PRO A 142 9.20 14.89 -0.25
C PRO A 142 9.55 14.30 -1.62
N THR A 143 9.92 13.02 -1.66
CA THR A 143 10.56 12.36 -2.81
C THR A 143 9.77 11.19 -3.37
N ALA A 144 9.09 10.42 -2.53
CA ALA A 144 8.32 9.25 -2.94
C ALA A 144 7.13 8.97 -2.01
N VAL A 145 6.25 8.07 -2.45
CA VAL A 145 5.12 7.58 -1.64
C VAL A 145 4.99 6.08 -1.80
N VAL A 146 4.79 5.39 -0.69
CA VAL A 146 4.34 3.99 -0.63
C VAL A 146 2.85 3.99 -0.33
N TYR A 147 2.07 3.23 -1.11
CA TYR A 147 0.64 3.08 -0.90
C TYR A 147 0.32 1.68 -0.36
N SER A 148 -0.32 1.61 0.81
CA SER A 148 -0.86 0.36 1.36
C SER A 148 -2.36 0.29 1.12
N ALA A 149 -2.81 -0.77 0.44
CA ALA A 149 -4.23 -0.99 0.18
C ALA A 149 -4.90 -1.73 1.35
N GLY A 150 -6.20 -1.45 1.57
CA GLY A 150 -7.00 -2.19 2.56
C GLY A 150 -7.19 -3.66 2.16
N SER A 151 -7.41 -4.53 3.14
CA SER A 151 -7.48 -5.97 2.91
C SER A 151 -8.88 -6.47 2.56
N VAL A 152 -8.94 -7.60 1.84
CA VAL A 152 -10.17 -8.39 1.69
C VAL A 152 -10.56 -9.08 3.01
N THR A 153 -9.61 -9.50 3.83
CA THR A 153 -9.93 -10.10 5.13
C THR A 153 -10.55 -9.06 6.07
N PRO A 154 -11.58 -9.43 6.87
CA PRO A 154 -12.16 -8.53 7.85
C PRO A 154 -11.37 -8.50 9.17
N ASN A 155 -10.21 -9.18 9.23
CA ASN A 155 -9.41 -9.23 10.45
C ASN A 155 -9.11 -7.82 10.96
N TYR A 156 -9.18 -7.64 12.28
CA TYR A 156 -9.18 -6.34 12.98
C TYR A 156 -10.44 -5.50 12.80
N ALA A 157 -11.57 -6.14 12.50
CA ALA A 157 -12.88 -5.50 12.39
C ALA A 157 -12.92 -4.41 11.31
N PHE A 158 -12.21 -4.66 10.21
CA PHE A 158 -12.32 -3.89 8.98
C PHE A 158 -13.43 -4.44 8.10
N ASN A 159 -14.07 -3.58 7.31
CA ASN A 159 -14.81 -4.07 6.15
C ASN A 159 -13.81 -4.53 5.07
N PRO A 160 -14.07 -5.67 4.38
CA PRO A 160 -13.29 -6.09 3.21
C PRO A 160 -13.20 -4.99 2.16
N SER A 161 -12.06 -4.86 1.49
CA SER A 161 -11.86 -3.90 0.39
C SER A 161 -10.94 -4.39 -0.71
N TYR A 162 -11.07 -3.74 -1.87
CA TYR A 162 -10.07 -3.73 -2.93
C TYR A 162 -9.97 -2.32 -3.53
N ARG A 163 -8.88 -2.06 -4.26
CA ARG A 163 -8.59 -0.78 -4.89
C ARG A 163 -8.24 -0.98 -6.36
N ILE A 164 -8.64 -0.04 -7.21
CA ILE A 164 -8.30 -0.04 -8.64
C ILE A 164 -7.53 1.25 -8.95
N TYR A 165 -6.27 1.10 -9.36
CA TYR A 165 -5.40 2.21 -9.73
C TYR A 165 -5.56 2.59 -11.19
N THR A 166 -5.67 3.90 -11.46
CA THR A 166 -5.51 4.47 -12.79
C THR A 166 -4.07 4.90 -12.96
N ILE A 167 -3.37 4.36 -13.95
CA ILE A 167 -1.96 4.59 -14.22
C ILE A 167 -1.80 5.21 -15.60
N ASP A 168 -0.82 6.08 -15.77
CA ASP A 168 -0.45 6.64 -17.07
C ASP A 168 -0.14 5.52 -18.08
N GLY A 169 -0.73 5.64 -19.27
CA GLY A 169 -0.92 4.51 -20.19
C GLY A 169 0.36 4.01 -20.87
N ASN A 170 0.25 2.94 -21.66
CA ASN A 170 1.37 2.40 -22.44
C ASN A 170 1.53 3.17 -23.76
N TYR A 171 2.42 4.17 -23.78
CA TYR A 171 2.82 4.93 -24.96
C TYR A 171 4.26 5.44 -24.84
N PRO A 172 4.94 5.79 -25.95
CA PRO A 172 6.30 6.33 -25.91
C PRO A 172 6.40 7.59 -25.04
N GLY A 173 7.29 7.56 -24.04
CA GLY A 173 7.47 8.67 -23.10
C GLY A 173 6.46 8.71 -21.95
N SER A 174 5.64 7.69 -21.77
CA SER A 174 4.73 7.56 -20.62
C SER A 174 5.49 7.68 -19.29
N SER A 175 4.88 8.37 -18.34
CA SER A 175 5.41 8.49 -16.98
C SER A 175 5.20 7.22 -16.15
N TYR A 176 4.22 6.39 -16.52
CA TYR A 176 3.75 5.24 -15.75
C TYR A 176 3.42 5.53 -14.27
N GLN A 177 3.20 6.81 -13.93
CA GLN A 177 2.80 7.24 -12.59
C GLN A 177 1.33 6.92 -12.33
N ILE A 178 0.98 6.79 -11.05
CA ILE A 178 -0.42 6.68 -10.64
C ILE A 178 -1.09 8.05 -10.83
N LEU A 179 -2.21 8.07 -11.56
CA LEU A 179 -2.98 9.27 -11.86
C LEU A 179 -4.18 9.46 -10.94
N ASP A 180 -4.79 8.35 -10.49
CA ASP A 180 -5.93 8.31 -9.57
C ASP A 180 -6.13 6.87 -9.04
N TRP A 181 -7.06 6.67 -8.12
CA TRP A 181 -7.64 5.35 -7.83
C TRP A 181 -9.05 5.45 -7.25
N GLU A 182 -9.81 4.39 -7.43
CA GLU A 182 -11.08 4.14 -6.74
C GLU A 182 -10.90 3.06 -5.67
N SER A 183 -11.62 3.22 -4.55
CA SER A 183 -11.62 2.25 -3.45
C SER A 183 -13.03 1.68 -3.26
N HIS A 184 -13.11 0.36 -3.11
CA HIS A 184 -14.36 -0.38 -2.95
C HIS A 184 -14.32 -1.16 -1.65
N PHE A 185 -15.48 -1.33 -1.01
CA PHE A 185 -15.60 -2.08 0.23
C PHE A 185 -16.90 -2.89 0.29
N LEU A 186 -16.89 -3.96 1.08
CA LEU A 186 -18.09 -4.73 1.39
C LEU A 186 -18.58 -4.36 2.78
N ASN A 187 -19.78 -3.78 2.88
CA ASN A 187 -20.39 -3.48 4.17
C ASN A 187 -20.89 -4.77 4.85
N LEU A 188 -20.11 -5.28 5.80
CA LEU A 188 -20.42 -6.53 6.49
C LEU A 188 -21.72 -6.45 7.30
N THR A 189 -22.09 -5.28 7.82
CA THR A 189 -23.36 -5.12 8.56
C THR A 189 -24.54 -5.40 7.63
N THR A 190 -24.54 -4.79 6.44
CA THR A 190 -25.59 -4.99 5.44
C THR A 190 -25.57 -6.41 4.87
N ALA A 191 -24.38 -6.95 4.57
CA ALA A 191 -24.22 -8.28 4.01
C ALA A 191 -24.66 -9.38 4.99
N ASN A 192 -24.27 -9.27 6.27
CA ASN A 192 -24.65 -10.24 7.30
C ASN A 192 -26.13 -10.16 7.69
N ALA A 193 -26.76 -8.98 7.55
CA ALA A 193 -28.20 -8.84 7.73
C ALA A 193 -29.02 -9.49 6.59
N ASN A 194 -28.40 -9.72 5.42
CA ASN A 194 -29.07 -10.25 4.22
C ASN A 194 -28.25 -11.40 3.58
N PRO A 195 -28.05 -12.53 4.27
CA PRO A 195 -27.11 -13.57 3.84
C PRO A 195 -27.49 -14.29 2.54
N ASP A 196 -28.77 -14.24 2.14
CA ASP A 196 -29.27 -14.86 0.90
C ASP A 196 -29.27 -13.89 -0.30
N ALA A 197 -28.95 -12.61 -0.08
CA ALA A 197 -28.85 -11.63 -1.16
C ALA A 197 -27.49 -11.71 -1.86
N PRO A 198 -27.40 -11.34 -3.16
CA PRO A 198 -26.12 -11.20 -3.82
C PRO A 198 -25.20 -10.23 -3.06
N THR A 199 -23.92 -10.62 -2.93
CA THR A 199 -22.92 -9.75 -2.31
C THR A 199 -22.75 -8.49 -3.16
N ASN A 200 -22.92 -7.33 -2.54
CA ASN A 200 -22.81 -6.03 -3.20
C ASN A 200 -21.58 -5.28 -2.69
N TRP A 201 -20.58 -5.09 -3.56
CA TRP A 201 -19.44 -4.23 -3.28
C TRP A 201 -19.81 -2.78 -3.54
N GLU A 202 -19.60 -1.93 -2.54
CA GLU A 202 -19.92 -0.50 -2.57
C GLU A 202 -18.65 0.31 -2.87
N ILE A 203 -18.81 1.42 -3.60
CA ILE A 203 -17.73 2.39 -3.79
C ILE A 203 -17.53 3.16 -2.48
N LEU A 204 -16.34 3.07 -1.89
CA LEU A 204 -15.96 3.89 -0.75
C LEU A 204 -15.71 5.34 -1.17
N TYR A 205 -14.94 5.51 -2.25
CA TYR A 205 -14.82 6.75 -3.01
C TYR A 205 -14.37 6.45 -4.45
N PRO A 206 -14.88 7.19 -5.46
CA PRO A 206 -14.60 6.93 -6.87
C PRO A 206 -13.28 7.55 -7.36
N SER A 207 -12.75 8.54 -6.66
CA SER A 207 -11.47 9.20 -6.98
C SER A 207 -10.81 9.64 -5.69
N VAL A 208 -9.54 9.28 -5.51
CA VAL A 208 -8.78 9.73 -4.34
C VAL A 208 -8.50 11.23 -4.41
N LYS A 209 -8.32 11.75 -5.64
CA LYS A 209 -8.08 13.18 -5.85
C LYS A 209 -9.29 14.00 -5.47
N GLU A 210 -10.48 13.59 -5.88
CA GLU A 210 -11.73 14.27 -5.50
C GLU A 210 -12.00 14.11 -3.99
N GLN A 211 -11.75 12.92 -3.43
CA GLN A 211 -11.98 12.63 -2.02
C GLN A 211 -11.17 13.51 -1.07
N TYR A 212 -9.93 13.87 -1.46
CA TYR A 212 -9.02 14.64 -0.62
C TYR A 212 -8.60 15.99 -1.22
N ASP A 213 -9.27 16.45 -2.28
CA ASP A 213 -8.99 17.72 -2.97
C ASP A 213 -7.51 17.86 -3.39
N LEU A 214 -7.00 16.86 -4.10
CA LEU A 214 -5.61 16.77 -4.57
C LEU A 214 -5.53 17.08 -6.06
N ASN A 215 -4.56 17.92 -6.45
CA ASN A 215 -4.33 18.21 -7.88
C ASN A 215 -3.53 17.10 -8.58
N SER A 216 -2.72 16.38 -7.81
CA SER A 216 -1.92 15.24 -8.26
C SER A 216 -1.67 14.28 -7.11
N LEU A 217 -1.07 13.12 -7.41
CA LEU A 217 -0.63 12.15 -6.40
C LEU A 217 0.88 12.25 -6.11
N SER A 218 1.45 13.44 -6.35
CA SER A 218 2.86 13.70 -6.08
C SER A 218 3.16 13.66 -4.57
N PRO A 219 4.39 13.33 -4.17
CA PRO A 219 4.79 13.31 -2.76
C PRO A 219 4.49 14.63 -2.02
N SER A 220 4.62 15.77 -2.72
CA SER A 220 4.31 17.10 -2.18
C SER A 220 2.83 17.30 -1.84
N GLU A 221 1.92 16.83 -2.68
CA GLU A 221 0.47 16.93 -2.42
C GLU A 221 0.09 16.10 -1.18
N TRP A 222 0.67 14.91 -1.01
CA TRP A 222 0.47 14.09 0.18
C TRP A 222 1.05 14.70 1.45
N SER A 223 2.28 15.24 1.38
CA SER A 223 2.89 15.97 2.48
C SER A 223 2.01 17.16 2.92
N ASN A 224 1.49 17.93 1.95
CA ASN A 224 0.56 19.03 2.22
C ASN A 224 -0.76 18.56 2.85
N LEU A 225 -1.30 17.44 2.39
CA LEU A 225 -2.51 16.83 2.96
C LEU A 225 -2.31 16.47 4.44
N ILE A 226 -1.17 15.87 4.80
CA ILE A 226 -0.83 15.53 6.19
C ILE A 226 -0.87 16.78 7.07
N ILE A 227 -0.26 17.89 6.62
CA ILE A 227 -0.24 19.15 7.37
C ILE A 227 -1.66 19.76 7.49
N LYS A 228 -2.45 19.76 6.42
CA LYS A 228 -3.86 20.20 6.45
C LYS A 228 -4.66 19.39 7.48
N MET A 229 -4.45 18.08 7.52
CA MET A 229 -5.11 17.17 8.46
C MET A 229 -4.66 17.32 9.91
N VAL A 230 -3.66 18.15 10.25
CA VAL A 230 -3.33 18.44 11.67
C VAL A 230 -4.43 19.27 12.35
N THR A 231 -5.06 20.19 11.62
CA THR A 231 -6.04 21.14 12.18
C THR A 231 -7.42 21.08 11.55
N ASN A 232 -7.59 20.41 10.40
CA ASN A 232 -8.89 20.21 9.77
C ASN A 232 -9.55 18.91 10.23
N ASP A 233 -10.52 19.01 11.14
CA ASP A 233 -11.19 17.87 11.77
C ASP A 233 -12.06 17.06 10.80
N THR A 234 -12.76 17.74 9.88
CA THR A 234 -13.62 17.08 8.88
C THR A 234 -12.77 16.25 7.91
N LEU A 235 -11.68 16.82 7.41
CA LEU A 235 -10.78 16.14 6.50
C LEU A 235 -10.14 14.91 7.16
N TYR A 236 -9.65 15.08 8.40
CA TYR A 236 -9.08 13.95 9.15
C TYR A 236 -10.14 12.87 9.45
N SER A 237 -11.34 13.25 9.84
CA SER A 237 -12.43 12.30 10.13
C SER A 237 -12.81 11.48 8.89
N ASN A 238 -12.83 12.12 7.71
CA ASN A 238 -13.05 11.43 6.44
C ASN A 238 -11.90 10.47 6.10
N TYR A 239 -10.65 10.90 6.25
CA TYR A 239 -9.50 10.00 6.07
C TYR A 239 -9.54 8.81 7.03
N HIS A 240 -9.84 9.07 8.30
CA HIS A 240 -9.91 8.04 9.33
C HIS A 240 -11.05 7.04 9.07
N LYS A 241 -12.24 7.51 8.67
CA LYS A 241 -13.33 6.63 8.22
C LYS A 241 -12.88 5.73 7.07
N ASN A 242 -12.23 6.28 6.05
CA ASN A 242 -11.79 5.52 4.87
C ASN A 242 -10.69 4.52 5.21
N ARG A 243 -9.74 4.89 6.08
CA ARG A 243 -8.69 4.00 6.59
C ARG A 243 -9.23 2.69 7.15
N TYR A 244 -10.33 2.74 7.90
CA TYR A 244 -10.98 1.58 8.51
C TYR A 244 -12.18 1.04 7.72
N ARG A 245 -12.66 1.79 6.71
CA ARG A 245 -13.90 1.53 5.93
C ARG A 245 -15.13 1.37 6.81
N ARG A 246 -15.19 2.14 7.91
CA ARG A 246 -16.25 2.05 8.92
C ARG A 246 -16.61 3.42 9.46
N ASP A 247 -17.89 3.58 9.76
CA ASP A 247 -18.39 4.76 10.47
C ASP A 247 -18.07 4.69 11.96
N HIS A 248 -18.00 5.86 12.61
CA HIS A 248 -17.90 6.01 14.07
C HIS A 248 -16.65 5.38 14.74
N VAL A 249 -15.52 5.31 14.04
CA VAL A 249 -14.25 4.90 14.67
C VAL A 249 -13.72 6.03 15.58
N ILE A 250 -13.73 5.79 16.89
CA ILE A 250 -13.30 6.77 17.91
C ILE A 250 -11.80 7.03 17.76
N CYS A 251 -11.40 8.29 17.60
CA CYS A 251 -9.99 8.70 17.52
C CYS A 251 -9.78 10.04 18.21
N HIS A 252 -8.98 10.03 19.28
CA HIS A 252 -8.59 11.21 20.03
C HIS A 252 -7.31 11.85 19.47
N SER A 253 -6.78 12.90 20.12
CA SER A 253 -5.59 13.64 19.69
C SER A 253 -4.37 12.75 19.44
N ASP A 254 -4.13 11.77 20.31
CA ASP A 254 -2.97 10.87 20.20
C ASP A 254 -3.11 9.91 19.01
N CYS A 255 -4.30 9.36 18.81
CA CYS A 255 -4.62 8.55 17.64
C CYS A 255 -4.41 9.33 16.33
N ARG A 256 -4.85 10.60 16.28
CA ARG A 256 -4.61 11.48 15.14
C ARG A 256 -3.13 11.76 14.93
N ARG A 257 -2.40 12.12 15.98
CA ARG A 257 -0.96 12.35 15.91
C ARG A 257 -0.24 11.12 15.36
N ASN A 258 -0.56 9.93 15.86
CA ASN A 258 0.06 8.67 15.45
C ASN A 258 -0.28 8.33 13.98
N THR A 259 -1.52 8.54 13.56
CA THR A 259 -1.94 8.31 12.16
C THR A 259 -1.18 9.24 11.21
N LEU A 260 -1.16 10.54 11.49
CA LEU A 260 -0.45 11.52 10.66
C LEU A 260 1.07 11.30 10.69
N CYS A 261 1.62 10.89 11.83
CA CYS A 261 3.02 10.52 11.97
C CYS A 261 3.35 9.32 11.08
N THR A 262 2.54 8.26 11.13
CA THR A 262 2.69 7.06 10.28
C THR A 262 2.69 7.45 8.80
N MET A 263 1.79 8.35 8.39
CA MET A 263 1.74 8.83 7.01
C MET A 263 3.00 9.57 6.57
N ARG A 264 3.69 10.25 7.50
CA ARG A 264 4.86 11.09 7.22
C ARG A 264 6.18 10.34 7.30
N ILE A 265 6.17 9.06 7.66
CA ILE A 265 7.39 8.27 7.85
C ILE A 265 7.50 7.12 6.84
N GLY A 266 8.59 7.10 6.07
CA GLY A 266 9.03 5.94 5.27
C GLY A 266 10.11 5.09 5.99
N HIS A 267 10.58 5.55 7.14
CA HIS A 267 11.55 4.90 8.04
C HIS A 267 11.12 5.18 9.49
N HIS A 268 11.34 4.27 10.43
CA HIS A 268 10.80 4.34 11.80
C HIS A 268 11.50 5.35 12.74
N THR A 269 12.07 6.43 12.20
CA THR A 269 12.63 7.54 12.99
C THR A 269 11.54 8.32 13.72
N SER A 270 11.85 8.79 14.93
CA SER A 270 10.91 9.57 15.74
C SER A 270 10.93 11.07 15.43
N LYS A 271 11.98 11.58 14.75
CA LYS A 271 12.18 13.04 14.55
C LYS A 271 11.16 13.63 13.57
N MET A 272 10.72 12.81 12.62
CA MET A 272 9.72 13.14 11.60
C MET A 272 8.32 13.40 12.15
N CYS A 273 8.09 13.40 13.48
CA CYS A 273 6.77 13.62 14.07
C CYS A 273 6.76 14.71 15.15
N ASN A 274 7.88 15.41 15.34
CA ASN A 274 8.06 16.36 16.43
C ASN A 274 7.11 17.57 16.35
N ASP A 275 6.78 18.03 15.14
CA ASP A 275 5.93 19.19 14.85
C ASP A 275 4.44 18.85 14.62
N ILE A 276 4.04 17.58 14.67
CA ILE A 276 2.61 17.19 14.58
C ILE A 276 1.94 17.33 15.95
N HIS A 277 1.26 18.44 16.17
CA HIS A 277 0.49 18.69 17.40
C HIS A 277 -0.99 18.94 17.07
N PRO A 278 -1.83 17.90 17.00
CA PRO A 278 -3.27 18.07 16.84
C PRO A 278 -3.84 18.89 18.01
N LYS A 279 -4.82 19.75 17.74
CA LYS A 279 -5.51 20.50 18.82
C LYS A 279 -6.15 19.52 19.80
N ASN A 280 -6.11 19.83 21.10
CA ASN A 280 -6.72 19.04 22.17
C ASN A 280 -8.23 18.84 21.90
N GLY A 281 -8.61 17.71 21.31
CA GLY A 281 -9.99 17.26 21.22
C GLY A 281 -10.37 16.60 22.54
N ILE A 282 -11.20 17.28 23.34
CA ILE A 282 -11.93 16.85 24.55
C ILE A 282 -11.19 15.80 25.41
N ASN A 283 -10.68 16.26 26.56
CA ASN A 283 -10.28 15.42 27.69
C ASN A 283 -11.43 14.49 28.13
N GLY A 284 -11.48 13.30 27.56
CA GLY A 284 -12.24 12.17 28.07
C GLY A 284 -11.24 11.09 28.46
N LYS A 285 -10.94 10.96 29.77
CA LYS A 285 -10.40 9.71 30.31
C LYS A 285 -11.28 8.58 29.76
N TYR A 286 -10.77 7.60 29.02
CA TYR A 286 -11.16 6.18 29.11
C TYR A 286 -10.27 5.35 28.16
N ALA A 287 -9.59 4.35 28.72
CA ALA A 287 -8.97 3.27 27.97
C ALA A 287 -10.09 2.35 27.45
N VAL A 288 -10.48 2.46 26.18
CA VAL A 288 -11.45 1.51 25.57
C VAL A 288 -11.18 1.23 24.10
N GLU A 289 -9.92 1.26 23.64
CA GLU A 289 -9.62 0.83 22.27
C GLU A 289 -9.61 -0.70 22.16
N LYS A 290 -9.14 -1.39 23.22
CA LYS A 290 -9.05 -2.86 23.22
C LYS A 290 -10.40 -3.55 23.43
N GLU A 291 -11.29 -3.06 24.28
CA GLU A 291 -12.55 -3.77 24.59
C GLU A 291 -13.63 -3.63 23.51
N VAL A 292 -13.72 -2.49 22.82
CA VAL A 292 -14.70 -2.29 21.72
C VAL A 292 -14.30 -3.12 20.49
N LEU A 293 -13.02 -3.07 20.10
CA LEU A 293 -12.52 -3.90 18.99
C LEU A 293 -12.61 -5.40 19.30
N VAL A 294 -12.41 -5.83 20.54
CA VAL A 294 -12.55 -7.24 20.94
C VAL A 294 -14.01 -7.72 20.86
N LYS A 295 -14.98 -6.94 21.36
CA LYS A 295 -16.41 -7.31 21.26
C LYS A 295 -16.94 -7.30 19.82
N GLU A 296 -16.46 -6.38 18.97
CA GLU A 296 -16.86 -6.36 17.56
C GLU A 296 -16.16 -7.44 16.71
N LYS A 297 -14.93 -7.83 17.06
CA LYS A 297 -14.24 -8.95 16.41
C LYS A 297 -14.98 -10.27 16.60
N GLU A 298 -15.74 -10.43 17.70
CA GLU A 298 -16.58 -11.61 17.95
C GLU A 298 -17.86 -11.63 17.08
N THR A 299 -18.35 -10.48 16.59
CA THR A 299 -19.59 -10.36 15.83
C THR A 299 -19.40 -10.20 14.31
N LEU A 300 -18.26 -9.66 13.87
CA LEU A 300 -17.94 -9.46 12.45
C LEU A 300 -17.22 -10.70 11.89
N LYS A 301 -17.99 -11.70 11.51
CA LYS A 301 -17.53 -12.78 10.63
C LYS A 301 -17.87 -12.41 9.20
N MET A 302 -17.05 -12.85 8.23
CA MET A 302 -17.54 -12.86 6.86
C MET A 302 -18.87 -13.64 6.84
N PRO A 303 -19.87 -13.21 6.06
CA PRO A 303 -21.06 -14.02 5.84
C PRO A 303 -20.61 -15.42 5.41
N LYS A 304 -21.39 -16.48 5.68
CA LYS A 304 -20.98 -17.85 5.35
C LYS A 304 -20.55 -17.92 3.87
N ILE A 305 -19.24 -17.91 3.65
CA ILE A 305 -18.61 -18.10 2.35
C ILE A 305 -18.80 -19.57 2.06
N ASN A 306 -19.89 -19.88 1.36
CA ASN A 306 -20.26 -21.26 1.08
C ASN A 306 -19.41 -21.86 -0.05
N SER A 307 -18.52 -21.09 -0.70
CA SER A 307 -17.54 -21.64 -1.64
C SER A 307 -16.39 -20.68 -1.99
N ILE A 308 -15.34 -21.24 -2.58
CA ILE A 308 -14.21 -20.54 -3.24
C ILE A 308 -14.70 -19.48 -4.27
N ASN A 309 -15.95 -19.57 -4.73
CA ASN A 309 -16.52 -18.69 -5.74
C ASN A 309 -16.66 -17.23 -5.26
N ASP A 310 -16.79 -16.95 -3.96
CA ASP A 310 -17.01 -15.57 -3.49
C ASP A 310 -15.71 -14.71 -3.52
N VAL A 311 -14.55 -15.35 -3.31
CA VAL A 311 -13.24 -14.72 -3.56
C VAL A 311 -12.99 -14.60 -5.07
N MET A 312 -13.42 -15.60 -5.84
CA MET A 312 -13.39 -15.53 -7.30
C MET A 312 -14.30 -14.43 -7.85
N ILE A 313 -15.40 -14.05 -7.19
CA ILE A 313 -16.21 -12.89 -7.59
C ILE A 313 -15.40 -11.60 -7.48
N ILE A 314 -14.61 -11.41 -6.43
CA ILE A 314 -13.72 -10.23 -6.30
C ILE A 314 -12.71 -10.22 -7.44
N PHE A 315 -12.07 -11.36 -7.71
CA PHE A 315 -11.13 -11.49 -8.82
C PHE A 315 -11.81 -11.33 -10.18
N GLU A 316 -13.01 -11.86 -10.39
CA GLU A 316 -13.75 -11.75 -11.63
C GLU A 316 -14.30 -10.34 -11.86
N GLU A 317 -14.79 -9.65 -10.83
CA GLU A 317 -15.20 -8.25 -10.93
C GLU A 317 -14.00 -7.34 -11.17
N ALA A 318 -12.90 -7.56 -10.44
CA ALA A 318 -11.64 -6.87 -10.69
C ALA A 318 -11.13 -7.16 -12.11
N VAL A 319 -11.13 -8.42 -12.57
CA VAL A 319 -10.70 -8.81 -13.92
C VAL A 319 -11.65 -8.28 -15.00
N LYS A 320 -12.97 -8.27 -14.77
CA LYS A 320 -13.98 -7.68 -15.68
C LYS A 320 -13.73 -6.18 -15.85
N ARG A 321 -13.36 -5.47 -14.78
CA ARG A 321 -13.07 -4.03 -14.80
C ARG A 321 -11.66 -3.71 -15.30
N VAL A 322 -10.66 -4.53 -15.00
CA VAL A 322 -9.26 -4.41 -15.49
C VAL A 322 -9.16 -4.71 -16.99
N LYS A 323 -10.10 -5.49 -17.56
CA LYS A 323 -10.17 -5.74 -19.02
C LYS A 323 -10.69 -4.55 -19.85
N MET A 324 -11.03 -3.39 -19.26
CA MET A 324 -11.67 -2.28 -20.00
C MET A 324 -11.04 -0.91 -19.74
N THR A 325 -9.78 -0.70 -20.13
CA THR A 325 -9.29 0.64 -20.53
C THR A 325 -8.05 0.57 -21.44
N VAL A 326 -8.15 -0.14 -22.57
CA VAL A 326 -7.40 0.29 -23.75
C VAL A 326 -8.21 1.44 -24.33
N LYS A 327 -7.93 2.68 -23.89
CA LYS A 327 -8.43 3.86 -24.60
C LYS A 327 -7.81 3.81 -25.99
N ASP A 328 -8.63 3.43 -26.96
CA ASP A 328 -8.34 3.54 -28.37
C ASP A 328 -7.71 4.92 -28.63
N GLY A 329 -6.47 4.92 -29.10
CA GLY A 329 -5.59 6.09 -29.23
C GLY A 329 -6.03 7.11 -30.29
N SER A 330 -7.31 7.11 -30.65
CA SER A 330 -7.90 7.98 -31.65
C SER A 330 -9.04 8.77 -31.03
N LYS A 331 -8.70 9.85 -30.31
CA LYS A 331 -9.42 11.14 -30.21
C LYS A 331 -8.89 11.97 -29.03
N CYS A 332 -7.89 12.79 -29.29
CA CYS A 332 -7.72 14.04 -28.54
C CYS A 332 -8.83 15.01 -28.99
N PRO A 333 -9.57 15.68 -28.08
CA PRO A 333 -10.23 16.93 -28.42
C PRO A 333 -9.15 18.01 -28.57
N VAL A 334 -9.30 18.81 -29.63
CA VAL A 334 -8.47 19.97 -29.99
C VAL A 334 -8.48 21.04 -28.92
#